data_AF-A0A7S1JY68-F1
#
_entry.id   AF-A0A7S1JY68-F1
#
_cell.length_a   1.000
_cell.length_b   1.000
_cell.length_c   1.000
_cell.angle_alpha   90.00
_cell.angle_beta   90.00
_cell.angle_gamma   90.00
#
_symmetry.space_group_name_H-M   'P 1'
#
loop_
_entity.id
_entity.type
_entity.pdbx_description
1 polymer ?
#
loop_
_entity_poly.entity_id
_entity_poly.type
_entity_poly.pdbx_seq_one_letter_code
_entity_poly.pdbx_strand_id
1 'polypeptide(L)'
;EQRMATTPSTAPPVRSSTAPRERLARISSHVDGKAASSSSDSANRSSSGSSSSSTGSSLAGRRALQHLKWNGWGFKDTRLRLNAASGLIELTGNRYLFSGHVLPDIRKF
;
A
#
# COMPACT_ATOMS: atom_id res chain seq x y z
N GLU A 1 -15.96 65.70 -10.35
CA GLU A 1 -16.55 64.71 -11.27
C GLU A 1 -15.47 64.20 -12.21
N GLN A 2 -14.95 62.98 -12.01
CA GLN A 2 -14.02 62.34 -12.95
C GLN A 2 -14.42 60.88 -13.10
N ARG A 3 -14.77 60.53 -14.34
CA ARG A 3 -15.23 59.21 -14.78
C ARG A 3 -14.04 58.26 -14.85
N MET A 4 -14.14 57.06 -14.27
CA MET A 4 -13.17 55.99 -14.50
C MET A 4 -13.79 54.85 -15.32
N ALA A 5 -12.97 54.41 -16.28
CA ALA A 5 -13.30 53.59 -17.43
C ALA A 5 -13.56 52.11 -17.09
N THR A 6 -14.43 51.49 -17.90
CA THR A 6 -14.70 50.06 -17.91
C THR A 6 -13.61 49.33 -18.71
N THR A 7 -13.04 48.24 -18.18
CA THR A 7 -12.15 47.33 -18.92
C THR A 7 -12.84 45.98 -19.16
N PRO A 8 -12.70 45.36 -20.35
CA PRO A 8 -13.39 44.12 -20.70
C PRO A 8 -12.75 42.88 -20.04
N SER A 9 -13.60 41.96 -19.59
CA SER A 9 -13.25 40.65 -19.02
C SER A 9 -12.64 39.72 -20.08
N THR A 10 -11.35 39.43 -19.96
CA THR A 10 -10.66 38.38 -20.74
C THR A 10 -10.71 37.06 -19.96
N ALA A 11 -11.37 36.05 -20.54
CA ALA A 11 -11.44 34.70 -19.97
C ALA A 11 -10.06 34.01 -20.01
N PRO A 12 -9.68 33.24 -18.98
CA PRO A 12 -8.39 32.55 -18.95
C PRO A 12 -8.37 31.34 -19.90
N PRO A 13 -7.21 31.02 -20.52
CA PRO A 13 -7.09 29.88 -21.42
C PRO A 13 -7.21 28.54 -20.67
N VAL A 14 -8.10 27.67 -21.17
CA VAL A 14 -8.25 26.28 -20.72
C VAL A 14 -6.95 25.51 -20.94
N ARG A 15 -6.18 25.34 -19.86
CA ARG A 15 -5.02 24.44 -19.83
C ARG A 15 -5.54 23.00 -19.83
N SER A 16 -5.44 22.33 -20.98
CA SER A 16 -5.68 20.90 -21.09
C SER A 16 -4.69 20.16 -20.19
N SER A 17 -5.19 19.57 -19.10
CA SER A 17 -4.38 18.79 -18.17
C SER A 17 -3.84 17.56 -18.88
N THR A 18 -2.55 17.57 -19.24
CA THR A 18 -1.83 16.43 -19.81
C THR A 18 -1.36 15.43 -18.75
N ALA A 19 -1.41 15.81 -17.47
CA ALA A 19 -0.97 14.99 -16.34
C ALA A 19 -1.65 13.59 -16.25
N PRO A 20 -2.96 13.43 -16.55
CA PRO A 20 -3.58 12.11 -16.61
C PRO A 20 -3.00 11.23 -17.73
N ARG A 21 -2.71 11.84 -18.90
CA ARG A 21 -2.15 11.13 -20.05
C ARG A 21 -0.73 10.67 -19.80
N GLU A 22 0.07 11.50 -19.16
CA GLU A 22 1.44 11.18 -18.78
C GLU A 22 1.49 10.04 -17.75
N ARG A 23 0.60 10.06 -16.75
CA ARG A 23 0.49 8.98 -15.76
C ARG A 23 0.11 7.66 -16.41
N LEU A 24 -0.83 7.66 -17.36
CA LEU A 24 -1.24 6.45 -18.06
C LEU A 24 -0.09 5.87 -18.90
N ALA A 25 0.67 6.69 -19.62
CA ALA A 25 1.81 6.23 -20.43
C ALA A 25 2.89 5.54 -19.58
N ARG A 26 3.19 6.06 -18.38
CA ARG A 26 4.14 5.44 -17.45
C ARG A 26 3.66 4.10 -16.88
N ILE A 27 2.35 3.94 -16.69
CA ILE A 27 1.76 2.67 -16.23
C ILE A 27 1.78 1.63 -17.36
N SER A 28 1.39 2.02 -18.57
CA SER A 28 1.42 1.13 -19.75
C SER A 28 2.84 0.61 -20.03
N SER A 29 3.87 1.45 -19.94
CA SER A 29 5.25 1.01 -20.18
C SER A 29 5.77 -0.03 -19.16
N HIS A 30 5.27 -0.02 -17.93
CA HIS A 30 5.58 -1.04 -16.92
C HIS A 30 4.80 -2.34 -17.15
N VAL A 31 3.56 -2.25 -17.65
CA VAL A 31 2.72 -3.42 -17.96
C VAL A 31 3.29 -4.20 -19.14
N ASP A 32 3.82 -3.51 -20.15
CA ASP A 32 4.36 -4.14 -21.37
C ASP A 32 5.76 -4.76 -21.20
N GLY A 33 6.35 -4.72 -20.00
CA GLY A 33 7.56 -5.49 -19.65
C GLY A 33 8.83 -5.18 -20.47
N LYS A 34 8.81 -4.15 -21.32
CA LYS A 34 9.94 -3.75 -22.16
C LYS A 34 10.66 -2.56 -21.51
N ALA A 35 11.36 -2.83 -20.41
CA ALA A 35 12.38 -1.91 -19.92
C ALA A 35 13.40 -1.71 -21.04
N ALA A 36 13.39 -0.53 -21.67
CA ALA A 36 14.42 -0.13 -22.62
C ALA A 36 15.74 -0.03 -21.85
N SER A 37 16.52 -1.11 -21.93
CA SER A 37 17.93 -1.12 -21.56
C SER A 37 18.69 -0.26 -22.57
N SER A 38 18.91 1.01 -22.26
CA SER A 38 19.97 1.81 -22.88
C SER A 38 21.06 2.03 -21.84
N SER A 39 22.17 1.31 -22.04
CA SER A 39 23.43 1.43 -21.32
C SER A 39 24.17 2.72 -21.68
N SER A 40 24.58 3.49 -20.67
CA SER A 40 25.89 4.16 -20.55
C SER A 40 25.84 5.18 -19.41
N ASP A 41 26.45 4.89 -18.28
CA ASP A 41 27.59 5.70 -17.80
C ASP A 41 28.14 5.18 -16.46
N SER A 42 29.46 5.10 -16.46
CA SER A 42 30.35 4.66 -15.40
C SER A 42 30.35 5.59 -14.18
N ALA A 43 30.06 5.05 -13.00
CA ALA A 43 30.57 5.56 -11.75
C ALA A 43 30.72 4.42 -10.73
N ASN A 44 31.96 4.00 -10.53
CA ASN A 44 32.41 3.14 -9.44
C ASN A 44 31.96 3.76 -8.09
N ARG A 45 30.96 3.15 -7.46
CA ARG A 45 30.64 3.36 -6.04
C ARG A 45 30.62 2.00 -5.37
N SER A 46 31.76 1.64 -4.79
CA SER A 46 31.88 0.56 -3.82
C SER A 46 31.00 0.89 -2.61
N SER A 47 29.76 0.44 -2.61
CA SER A 47 28.96 0.29 -1.41
C SER A 47 28.53 -1.16 -1.30
N SER A 48 29.24 -1.91 -0.47
CA SER A 48 28.80 -3.19 0.07
C SER A 48 27.50 -2.96 0.83
N GLY A 49 26.39 -3.13 0.13
CA GLY A 49 25.05 -3.03 0.66
C GLY A 49 24.18 -3.93 -0.18
N SER A 50 24.05 -5.17 0.29
CA SER A 50 23.15 -6.23 -0.15
C SER A 50 22.20 -5.80 -1.27
N SER A 51 22.52 -6.21 -2.50
CA SER A 51 21.60 -6.14 -3.63
C SER A 51 20.38 -7.00 -3.31
N SER A 52 19.39 -6.43 -2.62
CA SER A 52 18.06 -6.98 -2.52
C SER A 52 17.50 -6.96 -3.94
N SER A 53 17.60 -8.11 -4.60
CA SER A 53 16.92 -8.37 -5.85
C SER A 53 15.46 -7.90 -5.69
N SER A 54 15.08 -6.90 -6.47
CA SER A 54 13.72 -6.35 -6.50
C SER A 54 12.70 -7.38 -7.02
N THR A 55 13.15 -8.54 -7.49
CA THR A 55 12.33 -9.74 -7.75
C THR A 55 11.86 -10.45 -6.49
N GLY A 56 12.51 -10.23 -5.33
CA GLY A 56 12.11 -10.80 -4.05
C GLY A 56 10.85 -10.16 -3.44
N SER A 57 10.53 -8.91 -3.78
CA SER A 57 9.39 -8.17 -3.22
C SER A 57 8.04 -8.77 -3.64
N SER A 58 7.92 -9.21 -4.89
CA SER A 58 6.70 -9.84 -5.42
C SER A 58 6.43 -11.23 -4.81
N LEU A 59 7.48 -12.04 -4.61
CA LEU A 59 7.35 -13.37 -4.01
C LEU A 59 7.21 -13.31 -2.49
N ALA A 60 7.96 -12.44 -1.81
CA ALA A 60 7.82 -12.21 -0.38
C ALA A 60 6.43 -11.62 -0.05
N GLY A 61 5.95 -10.67 -0.85
CA GLY A 61 4.58 -10.14 -0.74
C GLY A 61 3.53 -11.23 -0.95
N ARG A 62 3.66 -12.06 -1.99
CA ARG A 62 2.73 -13.19 -2.23
C ARG A 62 2.72 -14.21 -1.08
N ARG A 63 3.87 -14.54 -0.49
CA ARG A 63 3.96 -15.43 0.68
C ARG A 63 3.41 -14.79 1.97
N ALA A 64 3.59 -13.49 2.15
CA ALA A 64 3.02 -12.77 3.30
C ALA A 64 1.48 -12.75 3.26
N LEU A 65 0.90 -12.56 2.07
CA LEU A 65 -0.56 -12.60 1.87
C LEU A 65 -1.19 -13.96 2.21
N GLN A 66 -0.43 -15.06 2.12
CA GLN A 66 -0.93 -16.39 2.51
C GLN A 66 -1.22 -16.50 4.01
N HIS A 67 -0.55 -15.73 4.85
CA HIS A 67 -0.71 -15.76 6.30
C HIS A 67 -1.68 -14.70 6.83
N LEU A 68 -2.02 -13.70 6.02
CA LEU A 68 -2.94 -12.63 6.38
C LEU A 68 -4.39 -12.98 6.00
N LYS A 69 -5.35 -12.46 6.76
CA LYS A 69 -6.77 -12.61 6.45
C LYS A 69 -7.11 -11.74 5.25
N TRP A 70 -7.86 -12.28 4.29
CA TRP A 70 -8.24 -11.53 3.08
C TRP A 70 -9.41 -10.57 3.32
N ASN A 71 -10.26 -10.89 4.32
CA ASN A 71 -11.50 -10.18 4.65
C ASN A 71 -11.44 -9.49 6.02
N GLY A 72 -10.26 -9.11 6.49
CA GLY A 72 -10.14 -8.47 7.78
C GLY A 72 -8.71 -8.21 8.19
N TRP A 73 -8.55 -7.86 9.45
CA TRP A 73 -7.26 -7.50 10.00
C TRP A 73 -6.50 -8.71 10.56
N GLY A 74 -5.18 -8.66 10.43
CA GLY A 74 -4.25 -9.56 11.09
C GLY A 74 -4.05 -10.92 10.42
N PHE A 75 -3.43 -11.82 11.18
CA PHE A 75 -3.03 -13.15 10.74
C PHE A 75 -4.18 -14.16 10.81
N LYS A 76 -4.17 -15.14 9.92
CA LYS A 76 -5.23 -16.17 9.80
C LYS A 76 -5.40 -17.01 11.06
N ASP A 77 -4.33 -17.22 11.82
CA ASP A 77 -4.26 -17.96 13.08
C ASP A 77 -4.80 -17.18 14.29
N THR A 78 -4.90 -15.86 14.17
CA THR A 78 -5.31 -14.96 15.24
C THR A 78 -6.78 -14.56 15.04
N ARG A 79 -7.65 -15.11 15.88
CA ARG A 79 -9.10 -14.84 15.85
C ARG A 79 -9.64 -14.86 17.27
N LEU A 80 -10.67 -14.06 17.52
CA LEU A 80 -11.47 -14.19 18.72
C LEU A 80 -12.51 -15.28 18.48
N ARG A 81 -12.62 -16.26 19.37
CA ARG A 81 -13.65 -17.31 19.32
C ARG A 81 -14.29 -17.49 20.69
N LEU A 82 -15.50 -18.06 20.69
CA LEU A 82 -16.16 -18.48 21.91
C LEU A 82 -15.57 -19.84 22.35
N ASN A 83 -14.99 -19.90 23.54
CA ASN A 83 -14.55 -21.17 24.12
C ASN A 83 -15.81 -21.96 24.58
N ALA A 84 -15.94 -23.21 24.16
CA ALA A 84 -17.11 -24.02 24.48
C ALA A 84 -17.18 -24.43 25.96
N ALA A 85 -16.04 -24.61 26.63
CA ALA A 85 -15.97 -25.05 28.02
C ALA A 85 -16.25 -23.90 29.00
N SER A 86 -15.69 -22.71 28.76
CA SER A 86 -15.87 -21.55 29.64
C SER A 86 -16.99 -20.61 29.20
N GLY A 87 -17.47 -20.71 27.96
CA GLY A 87 -18.42 -19.76 27.36
C GLY A 87 -17.84 -18.37 27.09
N LEU A 88 -16.57 -18.13 27.43
CA LEU A 88 -15.90 -16.82 27.31
C LEU A 88 -15.22 -16.64 25.95
N ILE A 89 -14.86 -15.40 25.63
CA ILE A 89 -14.08 -15.13 24.41
C ILE A 89 -12.63 -15.49 24.68
N GLU A 90 -11.99 -16.17 23.74
CA GLU A 90 -10.55 -16.44 23.76
C GLU A 90 -9.91 -16.01 22.44
N LEU A 91 -8.66 -15.56 22.53
CA LEU A 91 -7.85 -15.24 21.36
C LEU A 91 -7.10 -16.49 20.91
N THR A 92 -7.22 -16.90 19.65
CA THR A 92 -6.49 -18.06 19.12
C THR A 92 -5.05 -17.73 18.70
N GLY A 93 -4.27 -18.78 18.47
CA GLY A 93 -2.88 -18.69 18.01
C GLY A 93 -1.88 -18.68 19.17
N ASN A 94 -0.66 -18.22 18.89
CA ASN A 94 0.43 -18.07 19.86
C ASN A 94 1.28 -16.81 19.60
N ARG A 95 0.74 -15.87 18.81
CA ARG A 95 1.49 -14.72 18.30
C ARG A 95 1.52 -13.55 19.26
N TYR A 96 0.48 -13.41 20.07
CA TYR A 96 0.32 -12.35 21.04
C TYR A 96 0.37 -12.93 22.44
N LEU A 97 0.75 -12.10 23.42
CA LEU A 97 0.83 -12.53 24.82
C LEU A 97 -0.50 -13.07 25.35
N PHE A 98 -1.61 -12.55 24.85
CA PHE A 98 -2.96 -12.98 25.23
C PHE A 98 -3.51 -14.13 24.37
N SER A 99 -2.75 -14.61 23.38
CA SER A 99 -3.16 -15.76 22.58
C SER A 99 -3.22 -17.01 23.47
N GLY A 100 -4.31 -17.78 23.37
CA GLY A 100 -4.60 -18.93 24.21
C GLY A 100 -5.26 -18.59 25.55
N HIS A 101 -5.37 -17.30 25.91
CA HIS A 101 -6.03 -16.88 27.14
C HIS A 101 -7.50 -16.50 26.90
N VAL A 102 -8.33 -16.79 27.90
CA VAL A 102 -9.71 -16.30 27.97
C VAL A 102 -9.71 -14.82 28.38
N LEU A 103 -10.64 -14.06 27.81
CA LEU A 103 -10.84 -12.63 28.01
C LEU A 103 -12.21 -12.45 28.68
N PRO A 104 -12.28 -12.37 30.02
CA PRO A 104 -13.55 -12.41 30.75
C PRO A 104 -14.42 -11.16 30.56
N ASP A 105 -13.81 -9.99 30.46
CA ASP A 105 -14.53 -8.71 30.50
C ASP A 105 -14.79 -8.09 29.13
N ILE A 106 -14.20 -8.63 28.07
CA ILE A 106 -14.29 -8.07 26.71
C ILE A 106 -15.73 -8.00 26.17
N ARG A 107 -16.65 -8.80 26.72
CA ARG A 107 -18.04 -8.89 26.28
C ARG A 107 -19.01 -8.03 27.08
N LYS A 108 -18.54 -7.40 28.16
CA LYS A 108 -19.37 -6.61 29.08
C LYS A 108 -19.40 -5.11 28.73
N PHE A 109 -18.62 -4.70 27.73
CA PHE A 109 -18.53 -3.32 27.24
C PHE A 109 -19.65 -2.98 26.26
#